data_AF-A0A847H8K9-F1
#
_entry.id   AF-A0A847H8K9-F1
#
_cell.length_a   1.000
_cell.length_b   1.000
_cell.length_c   1.000
_cell.angle_alpha   90.00
_cell.angle_beta   90.00
_cell.angle_gamma   90.00
#
_symmetry.space_group_name_H-M   'P 1'
#
loop_
_entity.id
_entity.type
_entity.pdbx_description
1 polymer ?
#
loop_
_entity_poly.entity_id
_entity_poly.type
_entity_poly.pdbx_seq_one_letter_code
_entity_poly.pdbx_strand_id
1 'polypeptide(L)'
;MEIINRIQLLEKFLSFMKKEGLDMFVVSATDEYLSEYNRLEANSRYLLTGFSGSTGDAVVTHERVFLFVDGRYHLQADMEVNHDYVEVVKVGMDKSPQTAMFEKLAELSGEGAKIGIVSSKMSCSAYKELMQKLGGACSNTDEVRTVVEYEHDPLLVMAGIEQGVQTQSNIREVPLNIAGKTTKEKLNEVNAFCAENGIDMLLITSLPEIAWLTNLRGEEIAYSSCYKAKAAVFREQLHVFRDENEFEKFICETENVLNVYYYPASTTLATLRKLERQFKNIIELKESPIARMKAIKTPEELEHYREIFLKTDIVVHRTFTWLNQSLEHGLKVSEKAFSDKVKMLFAEEGATGLSFEPIAASGKNTAVIHYTTPDENQLIEAGELVLLDCGGYFEGGYATDQTRTFLAGSSGVQDWQKKVYTAVLKGFLRGLNF
;
A
#
# COMPACT_ATOMS: atom_id res chain seq x y z
N MET A 1 -2.51 12.30 21.97
CA MET A 1 -1.68 11.09 21.82
C MET A 1 -0.33 11.43 22.42
N GLU A 2 0.11 10.70 23.44
CA GLU A 2 1.48 10.84 23.97
C GLU A 2 2.43 10.56 22.80
N ILE A 3 3.39 11.45 22.54
CA ILE A 3 4.40 11.21 21.50
C ILE A 3 5.13 9.94 21.92
N ILE A 4 4.92 8.84 21.19
CA ILE A 4 5.62 7.58 21.48
C ILE A 4 7.11 7.88 21.38
N ASN A 5 7.80 7.75 22.52
CA ASN A 5 9.24 7.84 22.55
C ASN A 5 9.81 6.61 21.83
N ARG A 6 10.25 6.79 20.57
CA ARG A 6 10.71 5.71 19.70
C ARG A 6 11.87 4.92 20.31
N ILE A 7 12.75 5.59 21.07
CA ILE A 7 13.86 4.95 21.77
C ILE A 7 13.32 4.00 22.85
N GLN A 8 12.34 4.44 23.65
CA GLN A 8 11.71 3.58 24.66
C GLN A 8 10.95 2.40 24.03
N LEU A 9 10.30 2.61 22.88
CA LEU A 9 9.64 1.52 22.14
C LEU A 9 10.67 0.50 21.64
N LEU A 10 11.79 0.97 21.06
CA LEU A 10 12.89 0.13 20.64
C LEU A 10 13.49 -0.67 21.81
N GLU A 11 13.74 -0.04 22.97
CA GLU A 11 14.25 -0.72 24.17
C GLU A 11 13.31 -1.83 24.67
N LYS A 12 11.99 -1.56 24.69
CA LYS A 12 10.97 -2.57 25.01
C LYS A 12 10.99 -3.71 24.00
N PHE A 13 11.12 -3.39 22.72
CA PHE A 13 11.12 -4.38 21.65
C PHE A 13 12.38 -5.26 21.66
N LEU A 14 13.56 -4.67 21.89
CA LEU A 14 14.81 -5.40 22.07
C LEU A 14 14.77 -6.32 23.31
N SER A 15 14.13 -5.86 24.39
CA SER A 15 13.93 -6.68 25.59
C SER A 15 13.01 -7.87 25.32
N PHE A 16 11.98 -7.68 24.50
CA PHE A 16 11.12 -8.76 24.02
C PHE A 16 11.89 -9.77 23.15
N MET A 17 12.64 -9.30 22.15
CA MET A 17 13.47 -10.18 21.31
C MET A 17 14.41 -11.03 22.16
N LYS A 18 15.09 -10.42 23.14
CA LYS A 18 15.98 -11.13 24.07
C LYS A 18 15.25 -12.18 24.91
N LYS A 19 14.03 -11.89 25.38
CA LYS A 19 13.22 -12.83 26.17
C LYS A 19 12.77 -14.02 25.33
N GLU A 20 12.38 -13.79 24.08
CA GLU A 20 11.95 -14.82 23.14
C GLU A 20 13.13 -15.57 22.50
N GLY A 21 14.36 -15.08 22.71
CA GLY A 21 15.58 -15.62 22.12
C GLY A 21 15.67 -15.38 20.61
N LEU A 22 15.08 -14.31 20.10
CA LEU A 22 15.13 -13.92 18.69
C LEU A 22 16.38 -13.10 18.41
N ASP A 23 17.13 -13.48 17.37
CA ASP A 23 18.30 -12.74 16.89
C ASP A 23 17.89 -11.56 16.00
N MET A 24 16.80 -11.76 15.26
CA MET A 24 16.30 -10.82 14.26
C MET A 24 14.78 -10.79 14.22
N PHE A 25 14.21 -9.66 13.78
CA PHE A 25 12.78 -9.52 13.57
C PHE A 25 12.46 -8.72 12.30
N VAL A 26 11.56 -9.23 11.47
CA VAL A 26 11.05 -8.52 10.28
C VAL A 26 9.86 -7.65 10.68
N VAL A 27 9.98 -6.35 10.46
CA VAL A 27 8.95 -5.36 10.76
C VAL A 27 8.41 -4.81 9.44
N SER A 28 7.20 -5.26 9.10
CA SER A 28 6.52 -4.85 7.88
C SER A 28 5.75 -3.54 8.05
N ALA A 29 5.65 -2.77 6.96
CA ALA A 29 4.81 -1.58 6.89
C ALA A 29 3.31 -1.90 6.71
N THR A 30 2.98 -3.10 6.23
CA THR A 30 1.64 -3.59 5.91
C THR A 30 0.77 -3.83 7.16
N ASP A 31 -0.54 -3.81 6.96
CA ASP A 31 -1.54 -4.28 7.94
C ASP A 31 -1.97 -5.73 7.66
N GLU A 32 -2.96 -6.21 8.41
CA GLU A 32 -3.53 -7.56 8.27
C GLU A 32 -4.24 -7.83 6.92
N TYR A 33 -4.42 -6.79 6.11
CA TYR A 33 -4.97 -6.85 4.76
C TYR A 33 -3.92 -6.60 3.67
N LEU A 34 -2.64 -6.51 4.07
CA LEU A 34 -1.51 -6.21 3.19
C LEU A 34 -1.66 -4.87 2.45
N SER A 35 -2.31 -3.91 3.10
CA SER A 35 -2.54 -2.58 2.53
C SER A 35 -1.22 -1.82 2.39
N GLU A 36 -1.04 -1.14 1.24
CA GLU A 36 0.13 -0.27 1.00
C GLU A 36 0.08 0.99 1.87
N TYR A 37 -1.08 1.67 1.89
CA TYR A 37 -1.28 2.89 2.66
C TYR A 37 -1.92 2.59 4.01
N ASN A 38 -1.10 2.57 5.04
CA ASN A 38 -1.54 2.38 6.43
C ASN A 38 -1.51 3.69 7.21
N ARG A 39 -2.40 3.79 8.20
CA ARG A 39 -2.34 4.87 9.19
C ARG A 39 -0.98 4.80 9.90
N LEU A 40 -0.24 5.90 9.90
CA LEU A 40 1.11 5.95 10.47
C LEU A 40 1.10 5.56 11.95
N GLU A 41 0.04 5.92 12.67
CA GLU A 41 -0.15 5.61 14.09
C GLU A 41 -0.28 4.11 14.35
N ALA A 42 -0.67 3.31 13.36
CA ALA A 42 -0.81 1.84 13.44
C ALA A 42 0.23 1.09 12.57
N ASN A 43 1.26 1.79 12.10
CA ASN A 43 2.31 1.24 11.26
C ASN A 43 3.58 0.97 12.10
N SER A 44 3.86 -0.30 12.36
CA SER A 44 4.98 -0.75 13.21
C SER A 44 6.33 -0.24 12.73
N ARG A 45 6.56 -0.24 11.41
CA ARG A 45 7.79 0.31 10.82
C ARG A 45 7.88 1.80 11.06
N TYR A 46 6.81 2.57 10.83
CA TYR A 46 6.79 3.99 11.15
C TYR A 46 7.05 4.23 12.63
N LEU A 47 6.35 3.54 13.54
CA LEU A 47 6.51 3.67 14.99
C LEU A 47 7.95 3.40 15.44
N LEU A 48 8.62 2.45 14.81
CA LEU A 48 10.00 2.09 15.11
C LEU A 48 11.04 3.06 14.50
N THR A 49 10.89 3.40 13.21
CA THR A 49 11.95 4.07 12.43
C THR A 49 11.74 5.57 12.24
N GLY A 50 10.49 6.05 12.34
CA GLY A 50 10.10 7.41 11.96
C GLY A 50 9.84 7.60 10.47
N PHE A 51 10.20 6.64 9.62
CA PHE A 51 10.05 6.75 8.17
C PHE A 51 8.59 6.58 7.72
N SER A 52 8.07 7.61 7.02
CA SER A 52 6.66 7.79 6.68
C SER A 52 6.26 7.36 5.27
N GLY A 53 7.21 6.92 4.43
CA GLY A 53 6.92 6.48 3.06
C GLY A 53 5.97 5.27 3.00
N SER A 54 5.21 5.13 1.91
CA SER A 54 4.18 4.07 1.79
C SER A 54 4.75 2.66 1.67
N THR A 55 5.99 2.53 1.18
CA THR A 55 6.63 1.21 0.98
C THR A 55 8.00 1.14 1.62
N GLY A 56 8.46 -0.09 1.86
CA GLY A 56 9.72 -0.39 2.52
C GLY A 56 9.47 -0.99 3.90
N ASP A 57 10.26 -1.99 4.24
CA ASP A 57 10.18 -2.77 5.47
C ASP A 57 11.50 -2.69 6.23
N ALA A 58 11.50 -3.11 7.49
CA ALA A 58 12.67 -3.05 8.35
C ALA A 58 13.05 -4.41 8.94
N VAL A 59 14.34 -4.57 9.24
CA VAL A 59 14.90 -5.69 9.99
C VAL A 59 15.52 -5.14 11.26
N VAL A 60 15.06 -5.63 12.40
CA VAL A 60 15.64 -5.30 13.71
C VAL A 60 16.63 -6.39 14.09
N THR A 61 17.85 -6.00 14.46
CA THR A 61 18.82 -6.82 15.18
C THR A 61 19.01 -6.26 16.59
N HIS A 62 19.83 -6.92 17.41
CA HIS A 62 20.20 -6.38 18.73
C HIS A 62 21.03 -5.09 18.68
N GLU A 63 21.58 -4.72 17.52
CA GLU A 63 22.50 -3.58 17.39
C GLU A 63 21.92 -2.43 16.54
N ARG A 64 21.15 -2.77 15.50
CA ARG A 64 20.70 -1.84 14.45
C ARG A 64 19.33 -2.20 13.92
N VAL A 65 18.67 -1.21 13.34
CA VAL A 65 17.47 -1.37 12.51
C VAL A 65 17.84 -1.07 11.07
N PHE A 66 17.75 -2.05 10.17
CA PHE A 66 17.98 -1.84 8.74
C PHE A 66 16.65 -1.54 8.06
N LEU A 67 16.50 -0.36 7.46
CA LEU A 67 15.30 0.06 6.74
C LEU A 67 15.56 -0.03 5.22
N PHE A 68 14.79 -0.86 4.51
CA PHE A 68 14.96 -1.09 3.08
C PHE A 68 13.98 -0.25 2.27
N VAL A 69 14.51 0.62 1.42
CA VAL A 69 13.71 1.56 0.63
C VAL A 69 14.16 1.60 -0.83
N ASP A 70 13.20 1.74 -1.74
CA ASP A 70 13.49 1.96 -3.16
C ASP A 70 13.82 3.43 -3.47
N GLY A 71 14.22 3.69 -4.73
CA GLY A 71 14.69 4.98 -5.19
C GLY A 71 13.72 6.16 -4.98
N ARG A 72 12.42 5.90 -4.82
CA ARG A 72 11.41 6.94 -4.54
C ARG A 72 11.62 7.58 -3.17
N TYR A 73 12.21 6.82 -2.24
CA TYR A 73 12.27 7.15 -0.82
C TYR A 73 13.69 7.32 -0.27
N HIS A 74 14.75 7.17 -1.09
CA HIS A 74 16.14 7.27 -0.62
C HIS A 74 16.43 8.58 0.13
N LEU A 75 16.01 9.73 -0.42
CA LEU A 75 16.22 11.03 0.21
C LEU A 75 15.31 11.23 1.43
N GLN A 76 14.05 10.82 1.33
CA GLN A 76 13.08 10.96 2.42
C GLN A 76 13.50 10.14 3.65
N ALA A 77 13.91 8.89 3.44
CA ALA A 77 14.36 8.02 4.53
C ALA A 77 15.57 8.62 5.27
N ASP A 78 16.56 9.13 4.53
CA ASP A 78 17.72 9.80 5.15
C ASP A 78 17.34 11.02 5.99
N MET A 79 16.29 11.75 5.60
CA MET A 79 15.82 12.95 6.31
C MET A 79 14.97 12.63 7.54
N GLU A 80 14.21 11.54 7.52
CA GLU A 80 13.20 11.24 8.56
C GLU A 80 13.71 10.34 9.69
N VAL A 81 14.65 9.43 9.42
CA VAL A 81 15.08 8.45 10.43
C VAL A 81 16.13 9.01 11.37
N ASN A 82 16.24 8.41 12.56
CA ASN A 82 17.38 8.63 13.44
C ASN A 82 18.50 7.63 13.10
N HIS A 83 19.58 8.14 12.51
CA HIS A 83 20.76 7.37 12.08
C HIS A 83 21.62 6.81 13.24
N ASP A 84 21.34 7.17 14.50
CA ASP A 84 22.02 6.58 15.66
C ASP A 84 21.73 5.07 15.78
N TYR A 85 20.53 4.64 15.33
CA TYR A 85 20.09 3.25 15.40
C TYR A 85 19.46 2.71 14.10
N VAL A 86 19.04 3.57 13.17
CA VAL A 86 18.49 3.15 11.86
C VAL A 86 19.54 3.30 10.77
N GLU A 87 19.80 2.23 10.01
CA GLU A 87 20.57 2.26 8.78
C GLU A 87 19.63 2.19 7.57
N VAL A 88 19.69 3.21 6.70
CA VAL A 88 18.91 3.23 5.46
C VAL A 88 19.61 2.42 4.38
N VAL A 89 19.03 1.29 4.01
CA VAL A 89 19.48 0.44 2.91
C VAL A 89 18.81 0.91 1.61
N LYS A 90 19.59 1.61 0.79
CA LYS A 90 19.16 2.16 -0.51
C LYS A 90 19.17 1.06 -1.58
N VAL A 91 18.00 0.54 -1.89
CA VAL A 91 17.83 -0.57 -2.85
C VAL A 91 17.82 -0.03 -4.28
N GLY A 92 18.60 -0.66 -5.16
CA GLY A 92 18.68 -0.34 -6.59
C GLY A 92 17.45 -0.81 -7.37
N MET A 93 17.38 -0.47 -8.66
CA MET A 93 16.27 -0.86 -9.54
C MET A 93 16.34 -2.32 -10.01
N ASP A 94 17.41 -3.04 -9.69
CA ASP A 94 17.65 -4.43 -10.08
C ASP A 94 16.84 -5.45 -9.25
N LYS A 95 16.31 -5.03 -8.10
CA LYS A 95 15.52 -5.89 -7.21
C LYS A 95 14.53 -5.09 -6.37
N SER A 96 13.56 -5.79 -5.78
CA SER A 96 12.61 -5.17 -4.85
C SER A 96 13.25 -4.94 -3.46
N PRO A 97 12.76 -3.96 -2.66
CA PRO A 97 13.18 -3.81 -1.27
C PRO A 97 12.99 -5.07 -0.42
N GLN A 98 11.91 -5.82 -0.65
CA GLN A 98 11.64 -7.10 0.01
C GLN A 98 12.74 -8.14 -0.29
N THR A 99 13.10 -8.30 -1.57
CA THR A 99 14.16 -9.23 -1.97
C THR A 99 15.51 -8.84 -1.36
N ALA A 100 15.85 -7.55 -1.38
CA ALA A 100 17.07 -7.04 -0.75
C ALA A 100 17.09 -7.27 0.77
N MET A 101 15.93 -7.09 1.42
CA MET A 101 15.76 -7.36 2.85
C MET A 101 16.00 -8.84 3.18
N PHE A 102 15.41 -9.76 2.40
CA PHE A 102 15.60 -11.19 2.61
C PHE A 102 17.04 -11.65 2.34
N GLU A 103 17.72 -11.06 1.36
CA GLU A 103 19.16 -11.28 1.13
C GLU A 103 20.00 -10.80 2.31
N LYS A 104 19.69 -9.60 2.85
CA LYS A 104 20.39 -9.07 4.02
C LYS A 104 20.11 -9.87 5.29
N LEU A 105 18.87 -10.34 5.48
CA LEU A 105 18.53 -11.28 6.56
C LEU A 105 19.34 -12.56 6.46
N ALA A 106 19.46 -13.16 5.26
CA ALA A 106 20.26 -14.35 5.05
C ALA A 106 21.76 -14.12 5.31
N GLU A 107 22.28 -12.93 4.96
CA GLU A 107 23.67 -12.52 5.23
C GLU A 107 23.93 -12.33 6.74
N LEU A 108 23.02 -11.67 7.45
CA LEU A 108 23.17 -11.35 8.87
C LEU A 108 22.90 -12.55 9.78
N SER A 109 22.08 -13.51 9.33
CA SER A 109 21.71 -14.69 10.12
C SER A 109 22.81 -15.75 10.10
N GLY A 110 23.46 -15.91 11.25
CA GLY A 110 24.32 -17.06 11.51
C GLY A 110 23.55 -18.39 11.51
N GLU A 111 24.31 -19.48 11.60
CA GLU A 111 23.77 -20.83 11.81
C GLU A 111 22.86 -20.86 13.05
N GLY A 112 21.69 -21.50 12.93
CA GLY A 112 20.71 -21.60 14.02
C GLY A 112 19.97 -20.31 14.40
N ALA A 113 20.16 -19.19 13.68
CA ALA A 113 19.52 -17.93 14.02
C ALA A 113 17.98 -18.04 14.06
N LYS A 114 17.36 -17.35 15.02
CA LYS A 114 15.91 -17.25 15.18
C LYS A 114 15.40 -15.91 14.66
N ILE A 115 14.53 -15.96 13.67
CA ILE A 115 13.99 -14.80 12.97
C ILE A 115 12.49 -14.70 13.26
N GLY A 116 12.07 -13.64 13.94
CA GLY A 116 10.66 -13.35 14.18
C GLY A 116 9.99 -12.69 12.97
N ILE A 117 8.75 -13.09 12.68
CA ILE A 117 7.89 -12.46 11.67
C ILE A 117 6.48 -12.28 12.21
N VAL A 118 5.72 -11.33 11.66
CA VAL A 118 4.28 -11.19 11.92
C VAL A 118 3.50 -11.88 10.79
N SER A 119 2.95 -13.08 11.05
CA SER A 119 2.30 -13.90 10.03
C SER A 119 0.99 -13.29 9.50
N SER A 120 0.34 -12.43 10.28
CA SER A 120 -0.83 -11.67 9.82
C SER A 120 -0.49 -10.51 8.89
N LYS A 121 0.76 -10.04 8.85
CA LYS A 121 1.21 -8.91 8.01
C LYS A 121 2.12 -9.31 6.85
N MET A 122 2.42 -10.61 6.71
CA MET A 122 3.27 -11.15 5.66
C MET A 122 2.44 -11.99 4.69
N SER A 123 2.58 -11.74 3.38
CA SER A 123 1.93 -12.55 2.35
C SER A 123 2.57 -13.94 2.24
N CYS A 124 1.81 -14.92 1.76
CA CYS A 124 2.34 -16.26 1.52
C CYS A 124 3.46 -16.26 0.47
N SER A 125 3.35 -15.41 -0.56
CA SER A 125 4.42 -15.22 -1.55
C SER A 125 5.71 -14.67 -0.92
N ALA A 126 5.60 -13.68 -0.04
CA ALA A 126 6.75 -13.11 0.66
C ALA A 126 7.39 -14.13 1.59
N TYR A 127 6.60 -14.90 2.34
CA TYR A 127 7.10 -15.96 3.20
C TYR A 127 7.86 -17.04 2.40
N LYS A 128 7.36 -17.44 1.22
CA LYS A 128 8.07 -18.39 0.35
C LYS A 128 9.41 -17.87 -0.11
N GLU A 129 9.48 -16.61 -0.53
CA GLU A 129 10.74 -15.98 -0.93
C GLU A 129 11.71 -15.91 0.25
N LEU A 130 11.24 -15.53 1.44
CA LEU A 130 12.04 -15.54 2.67
C LEU A 130 12.63 -16.94 2.92
N MET A 131 11.79 -17.98 2.91
CA MET A 131 12.25 -19.36 3.13
C MET A 131 13.24 -19.82 2.04
N GLN A 132 13.06 -19.41 0.78
CA GLN A 132 14.01 -19.70 -0.29
C GLN A 132 15.37 -19.01 -0.04
N LYS A 133 15.37 -17.76 0.41
CA LYS A 133 16.60 -17.00 0.70
C LYS A 133 17.32 -17.52 1.95
N LEU A 134 16.58 -17.92 2.98
CA LEU A 134 17.14 -18.52 4.20
C LEU A 134 17.60 -19.98 4.00
N GLY A 135 17.02 -20.68 3.01
CA GLY A 135 17.10 -22.13 2.83
C GLY A 135 17.67 -22.61 1.49
N GLY A 136 18.49 -21.81 0.81
CA GLY A 136 19.31 -22.24 -0.34
C GLY A 136 20.43 -23.24 0.02
N ALA A 137 20.16 -24.22 0.89
CA ALA A 137 20.81 -25.52 1.07
C ALA A 137 20.27 -26.13 2.39
N CYS A 138 19.30 -27.04 2.30
CA CYS A 138 19.11 -28.02 3.36
C CYS A 138 20.34 -28.93 3.38
N SER A 139 21.23 -28.77 4.36
CA SER A 139 22.16 -29.82 4.76
C SER A 139 21.87 -30.19 6.21
N ASN A 140 21.51 -31.46 6.43
CA ASN A 140 21.32 -32.10 7.72
C ASN A 140 22.44 -31.75 8.71
N THR A 141 22.16 -30.81 9.61
CA THR A 141 22.87 -30.56 10.88
C THR A 141 21.91 -29.73 11.74
N ASP A 142 22.05 -29.80 13.06
CA ASP A 142 21.20 -29.14 14.08
C ASP A 142 21.28 -27.59 14.07
N GLU A 143 21.57 -26.97 12.92
CA GLU A 143 21.96 -25.57 12.70
C GLU A 143 21.02 -24.82 11.74
N VAL A 144 19.77 -25.28 11.60
CA VAL A 144 18.77 -24.68 10.72
C VAL A 144 18.24 -23.37 11.31
N ARG A 145 18.32 -22.28 10.53
CA ARG A 145 17.66 -21.01 10.85
C ARG A 145 16.18 -21.25 11.10
N THR A 146 15.66 -20.74 12.20
CA THR A 146 14.26 -20.95 12.61
C THR A 146 13.46 -19.67 12.39
N VAL A 147 12.35 -19.75 11.68
CA VAL A 147 11.38 -18.66 11.59
C VAL A 147 10.31 -18.84 12.66
N VAL A 148 10.13 -17.82 13.51
CA VAL A 148 9.14 -17.79 14.59
C VAL A 148 7.98 -16.89 14.16
N GLU A 149 6.80 -17.47 13.99
CA GLU A 149 5.59 -16.78 13.53
C GLU A 149 4.82 -16.19 14.72
N TYR A 150 4.54 -14.88 14.68
CA TYR A 150 3.63 -14.19 15.60
C TYR A 150 2.38 -13.76 14.85
N GLU A 151 1.20 -14.18 15.29
CA GLU A 151 -0.07 -13.76 14.65
C GLU A 151 -0.39 -12.29 14.94
N HIS A 152 -0.06 -11.79 16.13
CA HIS A 152 -0.23 -10.39 16.51
C HIS A 152 1.09 -9.65 16.50
N ASP A 153 1.07 -8.39 16.08
CA ASP A 153 2.27 -7.57 16.02
C ASP A 153 2.73 -7.11 17.43
N PRO A 154 3.89 -7.59 17.94
CA PRO A 154 4.38 -7.23 19.26
C PRO A 154 4.67 -5.73 19.41
N LEU A 155 5.07 -5.01 18.34
CA LEU A 155 5.35 -3.58 18.41
C LEU A 155 4.07 -2.77 18.66
N LEU A 156 2.99 -3.11 17.97
CA LEU A 156 1.69 -2.46 18.18
C LEU A 156 1.16 -2.71 19.59
N VAL A 157 1.30 -3.95 20.10
CA VAL A 157 0.92 -4.28 21.48
C VAL A 157 1.71 -3.44 22.48
N MET A 158 3.03 -3.31 22.31
CA MET A 158 3.88 -2.50 23.20
C MET A 158 3.59 -1.00 23.12
N ALA A 159 3.12 -0.54 21.97
CA ALA A 159 2.69 0.84 21.75
C ALA A 159 1.25 1.11 22.26
N GLY A 160 0.55 0.09 22.76
CA GLY A 160 -0.82 0.22 23.26
C GLY A 160 -1.86 0.42 22.16
N ILE A 161 -1.57 -0.06 20.95
CA ILE A 161 -2.45 0.06 19.78
C ILE A 161 -3.22 -1.25 19.61
N GLU A 162 -4.54 -1.16 19.70
CA GLU A 162 -5.43 -2.30 19.46
C GLU A 162 -5.43 -2.67 17.97
N GLN A 163 -5.22 -3.96 17.68
CA GLN A 163 -5.25 -4.53 16.33
C GLN A 163 -6.67 -5.02 16.01
N GLY A 164 -7.08 -4.93 14.75
CA GLY A 164 -8.37 -5.47 14.30
C GLY A 164 -9.61 -4.66 14.70
N VAL A 165 -9.44 -3.45 15.26
CA VAL A 165 -10.58 -2.57 15.53
C VAL A 165 -11.19 -2.13 14.19
N GLN A 166 -12.40 -2.61 13.91
CA GLN A 166 -13.20 -2.08 12.82
C GLN A 166 -13.66 -0.67 13.15
N THR A 167 -13.23 0.29 12.35
CA THR A 167 -13.90 1.58 12.32
C THR A 167 -15.26 1.42 11.65
N GLN A 168 -16.33 1.88 12.29
CA GLN A 168 -17.61 2.04 11.59
C GLN A 168 -17.37 2.88 10.34
N SER A 169 -17.63 2.29 9.17
CA SER A 169 -17.51 2.98 7.89
C SER A 169 -18.81 2.93 7.13
N ASN A 170 -19.03 3.97 6.33
CA ASN A 170 -20.17 4.06 5.45
C ASN A 170 -19.86 3.27 4.17
N ILE A 171 -20.26 2.00 4.15
CA ILE A 171 -20.16 1.16 2.95
C ILE A 171 -21.28 1.55 1.99
N ARG A 172 -20.92 1.89 0.75
CA ARG A 172 -21.85 2.35 -0.27
C ARG A 172 -21.84 1.42 -1.47
N GLU A 173 -23.01 1.22 -2.06
CA GLU A 173 -23.17 0.52 -3.33
C GLU A 173 -22.75 1.40 -4.50
N VAL A 174 -22.09 0.80 -5.49
CA VAL A 174 -21.75 1.45 -6.75
C VAL A 174 -22.96 1.35 -7.68
N PRO A 175 -23.49 2.49 -8.17
CA PRO A 175 -24.59 2.49 -9.13
C PRO A 175 -24.28 1.66 -10.39
N LEU A 176 -25.27 0.91 -10.89
CA LEU A 176 -25.06 0.01 -12.04
C LEU A 176 -24.67 0.75 -13.32
N ASN A 177 -25.15 1.99 -13.50
CA ASN A 177 -24.75 2.86 -14.61
C ASN A 177 -23.27 3.30 -14.56
N ILE A 178 -22.58 3.02 -13.45
CA ILE A 178 -21.12 3.19 -13.31
C ILE A 178 -20.44 1.81 -13.34
N ALA A 179 -20.93 0.84 -12.57
CA ALA A 179 -20.28 -0.46 -12.43
C ALA A 179 -20.36 -1.35 -13.69
N GLY A 180 -21.35 -1.11 -14.57
CA GLY A 180 -21.60 -1.84 -15.82
C GLY A 180 -22.03 -3.30 -15.68
N LYS A 181 -21.74 -3.95 -14.55
CA LYS A 181 -22.14 -5.32 -14.22
C LYS A 181 -22.62 -5.41 -12.78
N THR A 182 -23.65 -6.21 -12.57
CA THR A 182 -24.15 -6.57 -11.24
C THR A 182 -23.19 -7.53 -10.54
N THR A 183 -23.26 -7.58 -9.21
CA THR A 183 -22.57 -8.59 -8.37
C THR A 183 -22.85 -10.01 -8.84
N LYS A 184 -24.10 -10.29 -9.26
CA LYS A 184 -24.51 -11.61 -9.75
C LYS A 184 -23.80 -11.98 -11.06
N GLU A 185 -23.72 -11.06 -12.02
CA GLU A 185 -23.01 -11.31 -13.28
C GLU A 185 -21.52 -11.57 -13.05
N LYS A 186 -20.89 -10.76 -12.20
CA LYS A 186 -19.48 -10.95 -11.82
C LYS A 186 -19.26 -12.29 -11.12
N LEU A 187 -20.14 -12.66 -10.19
CA LEU A 187 -20.08 -13.94 -9.48
C LEU A 187 -20.28 -15.13 -10.43
N ASN A 188 -21.15 -15.02 -11.43
CA ASN A 188 -21.32 -16.08 -12.44
C ASN A 188 -20.03 -16.33 -13.24
N GLU A 189 -19.28 -15.29 -13.59
CA GLU A 189 -17.98 -15.43 -14.26
C GLU A 189 -16.95 -16.12 -13.36
N VAL A 190 -16.92 -15.78 -12.07
CA VAL A 190 -16.06 -16.43 -11.08
C VAL A 190 -16.46 -17.90 -10.87
N ASN A 191 -17.77 -18.19 -10.77
CA ASN A 191 -18.28 -19.55 -10.62
C ASN A 191 -17.94 -20.42 -11.83
N ALA A 192 -18.05 -19.88 -13.04
CA ALA A 192 -17.65 -20.57 -14.27
C ALA A 192 -16.15 -20.93 -14.23
N PHE A 193 -15.29 -19.98 -13.84
CA PHE A 193 -13.87 -20.23 -13.64
C PHE A 193 -13.62 -21.32 -12.58
N CYS A 194 -14.32 -21.29 -11.45
CA CYS A 194 -14.18 -22.30 -10.41
C CYS A 194 -14.58 -23.69 -10.90
N ALA A 195 -15.70 -23.81 -11.62
CA ALA A 195 -16.18 -25.07 -12.18
C ALA A 195 -15.20 -25.66 -13.20
N GLU A 196 -14.66 -24.85 -14.10
CA GLU A 196 -13.68 -25.27 -15.12
C GLU A 196 -12.37 -25.77 -14.51
N ASN A 197 -11.99 -25.27 -13.33
CA ASN A 197 -10.72 -25.59 -12.67
C ASN A 197 -10.87 -26.54 -11.46
N GLY A 198 -12.07 -27.08 -11.21
CA GLY A 198 -12.32 -27.99 -10.09
C GLY A 198 -12.07 -27.35 -8.72
N ILE A 199 -12.39 -26.06 -8.59
CA ILE A 199 -12.27 -25.28 -7.37
C ILE A 199 -13.57 -25.40 -6.59
N ASP A 200 -13.53 -26.03 -5.40
CA ASP A 200 -14.70 -26.12 -4.52
C ASP A 200 -14.90 -24.81 -3.75
N MET A 201 -13.80 -24.21 -3.28
CA MET A 201 -13.79 -22.95 -2.57
C MET A 201 -12.65 -22.04 -3.08
N LEU A 202 -12.98 -20.80 -3.44
CA LEU A 202 -12.01 -19.77 -3.76
C LEU A 202 -11.95 -18.72 -2.64
N LEU A 203 -10.84 -18.64 -1.94
CA LEU A 203 -10.58 -17.59 -0.96
C LEU A 203 -10.15 -16.28 -1.67
N ILE A 204 -10.76 -15.18 -1.26
CA ILE A 204 -10.48 -13.83 -1.76
C ILE A 204 -10.13 -12.94 -0.56
N THR A 205 -8.88 -12.47 -0.52
CA THR A 205 -8.31 -11.63 0.55
C THR A 205 -7.92 -10.24 0.04
N SER A 206 -7.80 -10.08 -1.27
CA SER A 206 -7.55 -8.81 -1.94
C SER A 206 -8.76 -7.89 -1.80
N LEU A 207 -8.64 -6.83 -1.00
CA LEU A 207 -9.73 -5.88 -0.76
C LEU A 207 -10.26 -5.22 -2.04
N PRO A 208 -9.43 -4.83 -3.03
CA PRO A 208 -9.91 -4.32 -4.31
C PRO A 208 -10.74 -5.34 -5.09
N GLU A 209 -10.42 -6.62 -5.00
CA GLU A 209 -11.18 -7.70 -5.65
C GLU A 209 -12.53 -7.91 -4.95
N ILE A 210 -12.55 -7.91 -3.62
CA ILE A 210 -13.79 -8.01 -2.85
C ILE A 210 -14.70 -6.82 -3.17
N ALA A 211 -14.18 -5.59 -3.10
CA ALA A 211 -14.93 -4.38 -3.41
C ALA A 211 -15.49 -4.40 -4.85
N TRP A 212 -14.69 -4.80 -5.83
CA TRP A 212 -15.14 -4.91 -7.22
C TRP A 212 -16.22 -5.98 -7.40
N LEU A 213 -16.05 -7.14 -6.79
CA LEU A 213 -16.98 -8.27 -6.92
C LEU A 213 -18.34 -7.95 -6.29
N THR A 214 -18.36 -7.27 -5.15
CA THR A 214 -19.59 -6.93 -4.43
C THR A 214 -20.31 -5.68 -4.93
N ASN A 215 -19.67 -4.87 -5.78
CA ASN A 215 -20.10 -3.50 -6.07
C ASN A 215 -20.24 -2.63 -4.81
N LEU A 216 -19.46 -2.90 -3.76
CA LEU A 216 -19.44 -2.09 -2.54
C LEU A 216 -18.10 -1.35 -2.42
N ARG A 217 -18.14 -0.16 -1.82
CA ARG A 217 -16.97 0.68 -1.53
C ARG A 217 -17.01 1.15 -0.09
N GLY A 218 -15.84 1.32 0.51
CA GLY A 218 -15.69 1.88 1.85
C GLY A 218 -14.48 2.81 1.92
N GLU A 219 -14.33 3.50 3.04
CA GLU A 219 -13.28 4.51 3.28
C GLU A 219 -12.47 4.14 4.55
N GLU A 220 -12.31 2.84 4.79
CA GLU A 220 -11.65 2.32 6.01
C GLU A 220 -10.13 2.39 5.96
N ILE A 221 -9.59 2.41 4.75
CA ILE A 221 -8.16 2.39 4.45
C ILE A 221 -7.82 3.73 3.82
N ALA A 222 -6.73 4.34 4.30
CA ALA A 222 -6.27 5.62 3.79
C ALA A 222 -6.04 5.49 2.28
N TYR A 223 -6.52 6.48 1.53
CA TYR A 223 -6.29 6.54 0.08
C TYR A 223 -6.77 5.28 -0.67
N SER A 224 -7.83 4.64 -0.18
CA SER A 224 -8.44 3.47 -0.80
C SER A 224 -9.96 3.54 -0.71
N SER A 225 -10.65 3.15 -1.79
CA SER A 225 -12.10 2.99 -1.82
C SER A 225 -12.56 1.56 -1.45
N CYS A 226 -11.76 0.85 -0.67
CA CYS A 226 -12.05 -0.52 -0.25
C CYS A 226 -12.53 -0.57 1.19
N TYR A 227 -13.16 -1.68 1.54
CA TYR A 227 -13.58 -1.98 2.91
C TYR A 227 -12.91 -3.28 3.37
N LYS A 228 -12.49 -3.31 4.64
CA LYS A 228 -11.78 -4.42 5.29
C LYS A 228 -12.66 -5.67 5.33
N ALA A 229 -12.31 -6.70 4.58
CA ALA A 229 -13.07 -7.94 4.56
C ALA A 229 -12.20 -9.11 4.09
N LYS A 230 -12.67 -10.31 4.39
CA LYS A 230 -12.29 -11.53 3.66
C LYS A 230 -13.53 -12.00 2.91
N ALA A 231 -13.35 -12.76 1.84
CA ALA A 231 -14.46 -13.39 1.16
C ALA A 231 -14.11 -14.80 0.68
N ALA A 232 -15.12 -15.61 0.48
CA ALA A 232 -15.00 -16.92 -0.14
C ALA A 232 -16.12 -17.12 -1.15
N VAL A 233 -15.79 -17.64 -2.32
CA VAL A 233 -16.79 -18.20 -3.24
C VAL A 233 -16.88 -19.69 -2.95
N PHE A 234 -18.04 -20.15 -2.51
CA PHE A 234 -18.31 -21.54 -2.14
C PHE A 234 -19.75 -21.90 -2.51
N ARG A 235 -19.95 -23.07 -3.14
CA ARG A 235 -21.27 -23.53 -3.62
C ARG A 235 -22.02 -22.46 -4.42
N GLU A 236 -21.29 -21.82 -5.34
CA GLU A 236 -21.78 -20.76 -6.22
C GLU A 236 -22.24 -19.47 -5.50
N GLN A 237 -21.99 -19.35 -4.19
CA GLN A 237 -22.35 -18.19 -3.38
C GLN A 237 -21.10 -17.41 -2.97
N LEU A 238 -21.25 -16.10 -2.90
CA LEU A 238 -20.24 -15.21 -2.33
C LEU A 238 -20.53 -15.00 -0.84
N HIS A 239 -19.60 -15.43 0.00
CA HIS A 239 -19.61 -15.19 1.44
C HIS A 239 -18.59 -14.09 1.75
N VAL A 240 -19.03 -13.03 2.43
CA VAL A 240 -18.17 -11.89 2.82
C VAL A 240 -18.14 -11.81 4.33
N PHE A 241 -16.93 -11.81 4.89
CA PHE A 241 -16.67 -11.79 6.32
C PHE A 241 -16.04 -10.45 6.65
N ARG A 242 -16.71 -9.73 7.55
CA ARG A 242 -16.20 -8.44 8.02
C ARG A 242 -15.36 -8.69 9.26
N ASP A 243 -15.80 -9.60 10.12
CA ASP A 243 -15.08 -9.98 11.33
C ASP A 243 -14.26 -11.27 11.14
N GLU A 244 -13.12 -11.36 11.83
CA GLU A 244 -12.26 -12.55 11.76
C GLU A 244 -12.95 -13.79 12.36
N ASN A 245 -13.77 -13.64 13.42
CA ASN A 245 -14.49 -14.76 14.00
C ASN A 245 -15.59 -15.27 13.06
N GLU A 246 -16.21 -14.41 12.25
CA GLU A 246 -17.15 -14.84 11.21
C GLU A 246 -16.45 -15.70 10.15
N PHE A 247 -15.26 -15.29 9.72
CA PHE A 247 -14.43 -16.06 8.79
C PHE A 247 -14.01 -17.41 9.40
N GLU A 248 -13.51 -17.41 10.63
CA GLU A 248 -13.09 -18.62 11.34
C GLU A 248 -14.26 -19.59 11.57
N LYS A 249 -15.43 -19.06 11.95
CA LYS A 249 -16.63 -19.86 12.09
C LYS A 249 -17.03 -20.49 10.76
N PHE A 250 -17.02 -19.72 9.68
CA PHE A 250 -17.35 -20.22 8.35
C PHE A 250 -16.43 -21.37 7.93
N ILE A 251 -15.11 -21.22 8.06
CA ILE A 251 -14.19 -22.31 7.68
C ILE A 251 -14.39 -23.55 8.58
N CYS A 252 -14.62 -23.37 9.88
CA CYS A 252 -14.85 -24.47 10.82
C CYS A 252 -16.14 -25.26 10.53
N GLU A 253 -17.21 -24.56 10.16
CA GLU A 253 -18.53 -25.16 9.89
C GLU A 253 -18.66 -25.67 8.45
N THR A 254 -17.71 -25.33 7.56
CA THR A 254 -17.77 -25.75 6.16
C THR A 254 -17.20 -27.15 5.98
N GLU A 255 -18.09 -28.08 5.61
CA GLU A 255 -17.76 -29.47 5.33
C GLU A 255 -17.80 -29.80 3.82
N ASN A 256 -17.21 -30.95 3.45
CA ASN A 256 -17.22 -31.52 2.10
C ASN A 256 -16.52 -30.61 1.05
N VAL A 257 -15.40 -30.01 1.43
CA VAL A 257 -14.53 -29.24 0.53
C VAL A 257 -13.34 -30.11 0.16
N LEU A 258 -13.14 -30.37 -1.13
CA LEU A 258 -11.95 -31.10 -1.59
C LEU A 258 -10.80 -30.13 -1.83
N ASN A 259 -11.01 -29.08 -2.64
CA ASN A 259 -9.97 -28.17 -3.09
C ASN A 259 -10.27 -26.71 -2.70
N VAL A 260 -9.45 -26.14 -1.82
CA VAL A 260 -9.47 -24.71 -1.49
C VAL A 260 -8.37 -24.01 -2.28
N TYR A 261 -8.74 -22.98 -3.04
CA TYR A 261 -7.79 -22.18 -3.80
C TYR A 261 -7.62 -20.79 -3.16
N TYR A 262 -6.41 -20.27 -3.20
CA TYR A 262 -6.09 -18.93 -2.70
C TYR A 262 -5.00 -18.28 -3.56
N TYR A 263 -4.95 -16.94 -3.55
CA TYR A 263 -3.88 -16.20 -4.23
C TYR A 263 -2.78 -15.80 -3.22
N PRO A 264 -1.55 -16.33 -3.35
CA PRO A 264 -0.53 -16.21 -2.29
C PRO A 264 0.01 -14.79 -2.10
N ALA A 265 -0.11 -13.90 -3.10
CA ALA A 265 0.38 -12.53 -2.99
C ALA A 265 -0.54 -11.63 -2.15
N SER A 266 -1.83 -11.94 -2.06
CA SER A 266 -2.80 -11.17 -1.24
C SER A 266 -3.22 -11.89 0.04
N THR A 267 -2.92 -13.17 0.19
CA THR A 267 -3.26 -13.94 1.39
C THR A 267 -2.12 -13.93 2.39
N THR A 268 -2.44 -13.57 3.62
CA THR A 268 -1.49 -13.56 4.73
C THR A 268 -1.15 -14.97 5.19
N LEU A 269 0.06 -15.16 5.72
CA LEU A 269 0.50 -16.45 6.25
C LEU A 269 -0.44 -16.95 7.36
N ALA A 270 -0.88 -16.07 8.26
CA ALA A 270 -1.84 -16.41 9.31
C ALA A 270 -3.15 -16.97 8.75
N THR A 271 -3.68 -16.39 7.67
CA THR A 271 -4.89 -16.89 7.00
C THR A 271 -4.65 -18.28 6.39
N LEU A 272 -3.50 -18.49 5.76
CA LEU A 272 -3.12 -19.81 5.24
C LEU A 272 -3.05 -20.86 6.36
N ARG A 273 -2.41 -20.56 7.50
CA ARG A 273 -2.35 -21.47 8.65
C ARG A 273 -3.73 -21.89 9.17
N LYS A 274 -4.70 -20.97 9.14
CA LYS A 274 -6.10 -21.27 9.53
C LYS A 274 -6.75 -22.23 8.55
N LEU A 275 -6.53 -22.04 7.25
CA LEU A 275 -7.01 -22.98 6.22
C LEU A 275 -6.35 -24.36 6.36
N GLU A 276 -5.03 -24.43 6.56
CA GLU A 276 -4.25 -25.68 6.68
C GLU A 276 -4.69 -26.55 7.86
N ARG A 277 -5.24 -25.94 8.92
CA ARG A 277 -5.79 -26.68 10.06
C ARG A 277 -7.12 -27.37 9.72
N GLN A 278 -7.86 -26.84 8.75
CA GLN A 278 -9.23 -27.25 8.49
C GLN A 278 -9.40 -28.05 7.19
N PHE A 279 -8.63 -27.71 6.16
CA PHE A 279 -8.75 -28.30 4.83
C PHE A 279 -7.48 -29.07 4.46
N LYS A 280 -7.65 -30.19 3.77
CA LYS A 280 -6.54 -31.07 3.39
C LYS A 280 -5.79 -30.61 2.14
N ASN A 281 -6.50 -30.07 1.15
CA ASN A 281 -5.92 -29.67 -0.12
C ASN A 281 -6.12 -28.18 -0.34
N ILE A 282 -5.03 -27.43 -0.15
CA ILE A 282 -4.99 -25.99 -0.31
C ILE A 282 -4.01 -25.68 -1.43
N ILE A 283 -4.52 -25.04 -2.49
CA ILE A 283 -3.84 -24.90 -3.76
C ILE A 283 -3.65 -23.43 -4.06
N GLU A 284 -2.44 -23.10 -4.51
CA GLU A 284 -2.13 -21.73 -4.92
C GLU A 284 -2.58 -21.46 -6.34
N LEU A 285 -3.26 -20.34 -6.51
CA LEU A 285 -3.46 -19.73 -7.80
C LEU A 285 -2.20 -18.98 -8.22
N LYS A 286 -1.80 -19.17 -9.48
CA LYS A 286 -0.74 -18.37 -10.11
C LYS A 286 -1.19 -16.94 -10.37
N GLU A 287 -2.46 -16.76 -10.68
CA GLU A 287 -3.09 -15.47 -10.97
C GLU A 287 -4.51 -15.45 -10.41
N SER A 288 -4.95 -14.30 -9.89
CA SER A 288 -6.35 -14.13 -9.49
C SER A 288 -7.25 -13.94 -10.72
N PRO A 289 -8.33 -14.74 -10.88
CA PRO A 289 -9.30 -14.55 -11.96
C PRO A 289 -10.00 -13.19 -11.86
N ILE A 290 -10.28 -12.73 -10.63
CA ILE A 290 -10.98 -11.46 -10.38
C ILE A 290 -10.06 -10.28 -10.72
N ALA A 291 -8.77 -10.37 -10.43
CA ALA A 291 -7.79 -9.35 -10.82
C ALA A 291 -7.77 -9.13 -12.34
N ARG A 292 -7.85 -10.22 -13.12
CA ARG A 292 -7.94 -10.16 -14.59
C ARG A 292 -9.28 -9.60 -15.07
N MET A 293 -10.39 -10.04 -14.48
CA MET A 293 -11.73 -9.56 -14.83
C MET A 293 -11.87 -8.04 -14.61
N LYS A 294 -11.44 -7.51 -13.45
CA LYS A 294 -11.50 -6.08 -13.14
C LYS A 294 -10.46 -5.22 -13.88
N ALA A 295 -9.45 -5.85 -14.49
CA ALA A 295 -8.45 -5.11 -15.25
C ALA A 295 -9.06 -4.50 -16.52
N ILE A 296 -10.04 -5.17 -17.13
CA ILE A 296 -10.75 -4.75 -18.34
C ILE A 296 -12.02 -4.00 -17.93
N LYS A 297 -12.06 -2.70 -18.19
CA LYS A 297 -13.16 -1.83 -17.77
C LYS A 297 -14.37 -2.01 -18.69
N THR A 298 -15.58 -1.95 -18.13
CA THR A 298 -16.79 -1.89 -18.95
C THR A 298 -16.93 -0.53 -19.64
N PRO A 299 -17.77 -0.40 -20.68
CA PRO A 299 -18.06 0.90 -21.29
C PRO A 299 -18.57 1.94 -20.29
N GLU A 300 -19.38 1.54 -19.31
CA GLU A 300 -19.89 2.39 -18.22
C GLU A 300 -18.76 2.89 -17.32
N GLU A 301 -17.87 1.98 -16.88
CA GLU A 301 -16.71 2.34 -16.08
C GLU A 301 -15.80 3.33 -16.85
N LEU A 302 -15.57 3.08 -18.15
CA LEU A 302 -14.77 3.94 -19.01
C LEU A 302 -15.38 5.33 -19.20
N GLU A 303 -16.69 5.43 -19.37
CA GLU A 303 -17.35 6.74 -19.49
C GLU A 303 -17.25 7.52 -18.18
N HIS A 304 -17.51 6.85 -17.05
CA HIS A 304 -17.33 7.46 -15.73
C HIS A 304 -15.89 7.93 -15.50
N TYR A 305 -14.88 7.14 -15.92
CA TYR A 305 -13.49 7.58 -15.89
C TYR A 305 -13.27 8.89 -16.66
N ARG A 306 -13.82 9.04 -17.86
CA ARG A 306 -13.69 10.30 -18.64
C ARG A 306 -14.26 11.49 -17.88
N GLU A 307 -15.42 11.32 -17.25
CA GLU A 307 -16.07 12.37 -16.47
C GLU A 307 -15.25 12.79 -15.25
N ILE A 308 -14.71 11.83 -14.48
CA ILE A 308 -13.96 12.14 -13.26
C ILE A 308 -12.54 12.67 -13.55
N PHE A 309 -11.92 12.24 -14.65
CA PHE A 309 -10.65 12.83 -15.11
C PHE A 309 -10.85 14.27 -15.58
N LEU A 310 -11.98 14.60 -16.22
CA LEU A 310 -12.32 15.99 -16.55
C LEU A 310 -12.43 16.86 -15.28
N LYS A 311 -13.03 16.34 -14.20
CA LYS A 311 -13.07 17.04 -12.89
C LYS A 311 -11.66 17.27 -12.33
N THR A 312 -10.78 16.28 -12.45
CA THR A 312 -9.38 16.40 -12.02
C THR A 312 -8.61 17.44 -12.85
N ASP A 313 -8.84 17.50 -14.16
CA ASP A 313 -8.29 18.55 -15.03
C ASP A 313 -8.77 19.95 -14.60
N ILE A 314 -10.04 20.09 -14.21
CA ILE A 314 -10.58 21.35 -13.66
C ILE A 314 -9.85 21.72 -12.37
N VAL A 315 -9.64 20.79 -11.44
CA VAL A 315 -8.87 21.03 -10.20
C VAL A 315 -7.47 21.54 -10.52
N VAL A 316 -6.73 20.85 -11.39
CA VAL A 316 -5.36 21.22 -11.76
C VAL A 316 -5.33 22.60 -12.41
N HIS A 317 -6.23 22.86 -13.36
CA HIS A 317 -6.32 24.16 -14.04
C HIS A 317 -6.67 25.31 -13.09
N ARG A 318 -7.66 25.11 -12.21
CA ARG A 318 -8.07 26.11 -11.21
C ARG A 318 -6.96 26.38 -10.20
N THR A 319 -6.24 25.35 -9.78
CA THR A 319 -5.08 25.48 -8.87
C THR A 319 -3.95 26.28 -9.54
N PHE A 320 -3.59 25.93 -10.77
CA PHE A 320 -2.56 26.64 -11.53
C PHE A 320 -2.91 28.11 -11.76
N THR A 321 -4.16 28.37 -12.17
CA THR A 321 -4.66 29.74 -12.39
C THR A 321 -4.60 30.56 -11.11
N TRP A 322 -5.05 29.98 -10.00
CA TRP A 322 -5.00 30.63 -8.68
C TRP A 322 -3.58 30.94 -8.23
N LEU A 323 -2.62 30.02 -8.40
CA LEU A 323 -1.22 30.24 -8.04
C LEU A 323 -0.65 31.43 -8.82
N ASN A 324 -0.79 31.44 -10.14
CA ASN A 324 -0.23 32.52 -10.97
C ASN A 324 -0.85 33.87 -10.65
N GLN A 325 -2.17 33.94 -10.50
CA GLN A 325 -2.84 35.18 -10.09
C GLN A 325 -2.35 35.64 -8.71
N SER A 326 -2.13 34.73 -7.77
CA SER A 326 -1.62 35.09 -6.44
C SER A 326 -0.23 35.71 -6.53
N LEU A 327 0.67 35.11 -7.31
CA LEU A 327 2.02 35.64 -7.53
C LEU A 327 2.02 37.00 -8.26
N GLU A 328 1.17 37.17 -9.27
CA GLU A 328 1.02 38.45 -10.00
C GLU A 328 0.55 39.59 -9.09
N HIS A 329 -0.28 39.30 -8.09
CA HIS A 329 -0.73 40.27 -7.08
C HIS A 329 0.27 40.44 -5.92
N GLY A 330 1.43 39.80 -5.97
CA GLY A 330 2.46 39.88 -4.93
C GLY A 330 2.12 39.12 -3.65
N LEU A 331 1.16 38.19 -3.69
CA LEU A 331 0.85 37.31 -2.56
C LEU A 331 1.93 36.24 -2.43
N LYS A 332 2.27 35.91 -1.18
CA LYS A 332 3.18 34.82 -0.86
C LYS A 332 2.38 33.52 -0.71
N VAL A 333 2.73 32.52 -1.50
CA VAL A 333 2.11 31.19 -1.46
C VAL A 333 3.17 30.18 -1.05
N SER A 334 2.92 29.43 0.02
CA SER A 334 3.78 28.31 0.40
C SER A 334 3.34 27.00 -0.26
N GLU A 335 4.22 26.00 -0.27
CA GLU A 335 3.89 24.64 -0.73
C GLU A 335 2.69 24.09 0.04
N LYS A 336 2.62 24.32 1.35
CA LYS A 336 1.47 23.93 2.18
C LYS A 336 0.18 24.60 1.73
N ALA A 337 0.20 25.92 1.51
CA ALA A 337 -0.99 26.65 1.03
C ALA A 337 -1.42 26.20 -0.37
N PHE A 338 -0.46 25.86 -1.23
CA PHE A 338 -0.71 25.30 -2.56
C PHE A 338 -1.37 23.91 -2.47
N SER A 339 -0.85 23.02 -1.62
CA SER A 339 -1.47 21.71 -1.34
C SER A 339 -2.89 21.85 -0.77
N ASP A 340 -3.10 22.72 0.21
CA ASP A 340 -4.41 22.95 0.80
C ASP A 340 -5.44 23.46 -0.23
N LYS A 341 -4.99 24.29 -1.19
CA LYS A 341 -5.85 24.73 -2.29
C LYS A 341 -6.27 23.57 -3.19
N VAL A 342 -5.37 22.65 -3.52
CA VAL A 342 -5.69 21.43 -4.29
C VAL A 342 -6.75 20.61 -3.57
N LYS A 343 -6.55 20.35 -2.27
CA LYS A 343 -7.49 19.55 -1.45
C LYS A 343 -8.89 20.18 -1.40
N MET A 344 -8.94 21.49 -1.19
CA MET A 344 -10.20 22.26 -1.23
C MET A 344 -10.90 22.10 -2.58
N LEU A 345 -10.17 22.25 -3.68
CA LEU A 345 -10.75 22.17 -5.02
C LEU A 345 -11.25 20.77 -5.37
N PHE A 346 -10.58 19.70 -4.94
CA PHE A 346 -11.11 18.34 -5.07
C PHE A 346 -12.46 18.17 -4.36
N ALA A 347 -12.58 18.68 -3.13
CA ALA A 347 -13.84 18.64 -2.39
C ALA A 347 -14.95 19.44 -3.10
N GLU A 348 -14.62 20.61 -3.66
CA GLU A 348 -15.57 21.42 -4.45
C GLU A 348 -16.04 20.72 -5.74
N GLU A 349 -15.15 19.99 -6.42
CA GLU A 349 -15.49 19.20 -7.63
C GLU A 349 -16.18 17.86 -7.31
N GLY A 350 -16.49 17.60 -6.04
CA GLY A 350 -17.28 16.45 -5.59
C GLY A 350 -16.48 15.18 -5.36
N ALA A 351 -15.18 15.27 -5.08
CA ALA A 351 -14.41 14.14 -4.61
C ALA A 351 -14.87 13.72 -3.20
N THR A 352 -15.04 12.42 -2.97
CA THR A 352 -15.35 11.86 -1.64
C THR A 352 -14.11 11.75 -0.75
N GLY A 353 -12.93 11.78 -1.36
CA GLY A 353 -11.64 11.78 -0.69
C GLY A 353 -10.51 11.94 -1.71
N LEU A 354 -9.27 11.99 -1.23
CA LEU A 354 -8.09 12.01 -2.10
C LEU A 354 -7.66 10.56 -2.40
N SER A 355 -7.16 10.30 -3.61
CA SER A 355 -6.65 8.97 -3.97
C SER A 355 -5.21 8.72 -3.49
N PHE A 356 -4.51 9.78 -3.05
CA PHE A 356 -3.25 9.79 -2.33
C PHE A 356 -2.98 11.21 -1.79
N GLU A 357 -1.97 11.39 -0.95
CA GLU A 357 -1.58 12.72 -0.48
C GLU A 357 -1.00 13.55 -1.65
N PRO A 358 -1.56 14.72 -1.99
CA PRO A 358 -1.07 15.50 -3.13
C PRO A 358 0.40 15.90 -2.96
N ILE A 359 1.21 15.59 -3.97
CA ILE A 359 2.60 16.05 -4.06
C ILE A 359 2.57 17.47 -4.61
N ALA A 360 2.83 18.42 -3.73
CA ALA A 360 2.77 19.85 -3.99
C ALA A 360 4.16 20.43 -3.76
N ALA A 361 5.02 20.40 -4.78
CA ALA A 361 6.44 20.70 -4.66
C ALA A 361 6.85 21.85 -5.58
N SER A 362 7.81 22.66 -5.11
CA SER A 362 8.40 23.78 -5.83
C SER A 362 9.92 23.73 -5.80
N GLY A 363 10.56 24.29 -6.83
CA GLY A 363 12.01 24.43 -6.91
C GLY A 363 12.73 23.09 -6.69
N LYS A 364 13.65 23.05 -5.70
CA LYS A 364 14.42 21.85 -5.35
C LYS A 364 13.57 20.68 -4.86
N ASN A 365 12.41 20.94 -4.23
CA ASN A 365 11.57 19.89 -3.65
C ASN A 365 10.92 19.04 -4.75
N THR A 366 10.80 19.57 -5.98
CA THR A 366 10.34 18.79 -7.14
C THR A 366 11.25 17.60 -7.51
N ALA A 367 12.48 17.56 -6.98
CA ALA A 367 13.40 16.43 -7.16
C ALA A 367 13.20 15.30 -6.13
N VAL A 368 12.39 15.53 -5.09
CA VAL A 368 12.01 14.50 -4.12
C VAL A 368 10.75 13.80 -4.65
N ILE A 369 10.90 12.57 -5.12
CA ILE A 369 9.89 11.86 -5.94
C ILE A 369 8.53 11.79 -5.23
N HIS A 370 8.50 11.38 -3.96
CA HIS A 370 7.28 11.32 -3.15
C HIS A 370 7.26 12.40 -2.05
N TYR A 371 7.36 13.67 -2.44
CA TYR A 371 7.30 14.81 -1.52
C TYR A 371 5.89 15.04 -0.97
N THR A 372 5.53 14.36 0.11
CA THR A 372 4.18 14.39 0.71
C THR A 372 4.08 15.28 1.97
N THR A 373 5.14 16.01 2.31
CA THR A 373 5.20 16.89 3.49
C THR A 373 5.44 18.35 3.09
N PRO A 374 4.47 18.98 2.39
CA PRO A 374 4.63 20.34 1.88
C PRO A 374 4.86 21.34 3.02
N ASP A 375 5.94 22.11 2.93
CA ASP A 375 6.40 23.01 3.98
C ASP A 375 5.58 24.32 3.98
N GLU A 376 5.17 24.75 5.17
CA GLU A 376 4.45 26.01 5.37
C GLU A 376 5.33 27.25 5.18
N ASN A 377 6.65 27.08 5.34
CA ASN A 377 7.67 28.13 5.25
C ASN A 377 8.35 28.18 3.88
N GLN A 378 8.24 27.11 3.06
CA GLN A 378 8.78 27.09 1.70
C GLN A 378 7.82 27.84 0.77
N LEU A 379 8.22 29.06 0.39
CA LEU A 379 7.49 29.88 -0.58
C LEU A 379 7.76 29.41 -2.01
N ILE A 380 6.73 29.46 -2.84
CA ILE A 380 6.79 29.21 -4.28
C ILE A 380 7.15 30.53 -4.96
N GLU A 381 8.30 30.56 -5.65
CA GLU A 381 8.81 31.76 -6.29
C GLU A 381 8.60 31.73 -7.81
N ALA A 382 8.45 32.92 -8.42
CA ALA A 382 8.30 33.03 -9.87
C ALA A 382 9.57 32.51 -10.59
N GLY A 383 9.37 31.71 -11.64
CA GLY A 383 10.44 31.06 -12.41
C GLY A 383 10.86 29.69 -11.88
N GLU A 384 10.30 29.23 -10.74
CA GLU A 384 10.50 27.87 -10.27
C GLU A 384 9.64 26.87 -11.05
N LEU A 385 10.15 25.64 -11.16
CA LEU A 385 9.29 24.51 -11.54
C LEU A 385 8.41 24.17 -10.34
N VAL A 386 7.14 23.96 -10.61
CA VAL A 386 6.16 23.43 -9.66
C VAL A 386 5.67 22.10 -10.19
N LEU A 387 5.76 21.08 -9.36
CA LEU A 387 5.23 19.75 -9.62
C LEU A 387 3.99 19.56 -8.75
N LEU A 388 2.87 19.27 -9.41
CA LEU A 388 1.63 18.87 -8.79
C LEU A 388 1.32 17.44 -9.21
N ASP A 389 1.39 16.50 -8.28
CA ASP A 389 0.85 15.15 -8.42
C ASP A 389 -0.37 15.01 -7.53
N CYS A 390 -1.52 14.68 -8.11
CA CYS A 390 -2.76 14.68 -7.35
C CYS A 390 -3.84 13.80 -7.95
N GLY A 391 -4.80 13.44 -7.11
CA GLY A 391 -5.94 12.63 -7.52
C GLY A 391 -7.01 12.58 -6.44
N GLY A 392 -8.22 12.20 -6.85
CA GLY A 392 -9.39 12.12 -6.00
C GLY A 392 -10.19 10.85 -6.23
N TYR A 393 -10.87 10.39 -5.19
CA TYR A 393 -11.96 9.44 -5.30
C TYR A 393 -13.26 10.18 -5.61
N PHE A 394 -13.99 9.71 -6.61
CA PHE A 394 -15.30 10.22 -6.97
C PHE A 394 -16.38 9.15 -6.77
N GLU A 395 -17.62 9.44 -7.17
CA GLU A 395 -18.76 8.54 -7.09
C GLU A 395 -18.40 7.12 -7.56
N GLY A 396 -18.90 6.10 -6.85
CA GLY A 396 -18.55 4.70 -7.13
C GLY A 396 -17.15 4.27 -6.67
N GLY A 397 -16.38 5.16 -6.02
CA GLY A 397 -15.04 4.87 -5.52
C GLY A 397 -13.99 4.77 -6.63
N TYR A 398 -14.18 5.48 -7.73
CA TYR A 398 -13.20 5.52 -8.82
C TYR A 398 -12.17 6.62 -8.56
N ALA A 399 -10.89 6.26 -8.61
CA ALA A 399 -9.77 7.15 -8.39
C ALA A 399 -9.32 7.81 -9.69
N THR A 400 -8.85 9.05 -9.57
CA THR A 400 -7.97 9.69 -10.55
C THR A 400 -6.54 9.77 -10.03
N ASP A 401 -5.60 9.92 -10.95
CA ASP A 401 -4.19 10.13 -10.68
C ASP A 401 -3.61 10.94 -11.85
N GLN A 402 -3.07 12.12 -11.54
CA GLN A 402 -2.58 13.06 -12.54
C GLN A 402 -1.44 13.91 -12.00
N THR A 403 -0.31 13.83 -12.70
CA THR A 403 0.82 14.74 -12.52
C THR A 403 0.87 15.82 -13.59
N ARG A 404 1.17 17.06 -13.20
CA ARG A 404 1.61 18.14 -14.08
C ARG A 404 2.81 18.85 -13.49
N THR A 405 3.75 19.21 -14.37
CA THR A 405 4.84 20.14 -14.04
C THR A 405 4.64 21.41 -14.84
N PHE A 406 4.65 22.56 -14.18
CA PHE A 406 4.52 23.87 -14.81
C PHE A 406 5.50 24.87 -14.19
N LEU A 407 5.62 26.03 -14.83
CA LEU A 407 6.42 27.14 -14.31
C LEU A 407 5.53 28.01 -13.42
N ALA A 408 6.02 28.38 -12.24
CA ALA A 408 5.38 29.39 -11.40
C ALA A 408 5.53 30.78 -12.04
N GLY A 409 4.41 31.44 -12.34
CA GLY A 409 4.41 32.70 -13.09
C GLY A 409 4.81 32.54 -14.56
N SER A 410 5.02 33.67 -15.23
CA SER A 410 5.29 33.72 -16.68
C SER A 410 6.72 34.16 -17.05
N SER A 411 7.57 34.40 -16.05
CA SER A 411 8.94 34.90 -16.24
C SER A 411 9.97 34.01 -15.54
N GLY A 412 11.26 34.20 -15.82
CA GLY A 412 12.34 33.51 -15.11
C GLY A 412 12.65 32.08 -15.60
N VAL A 413 12.05 31.61 -16.70
CA VAL A 413 12.34 30.28 -17.25
C VAL A 413 13.80 30.14 -17.69
N GLN A 414 14.43 29.06 -17.25
CA GLN A 414 15.83 28.72 -17.57
C GLN A 414 15.91 27.65 -18.65
N ASP A 415 16.96 27.67 -19.47
CA ASP A 415 17.10 26.75 -20.60
C ASP A 415 17.19 25.28 -20.17
N TRP A 416 17.78 25.00 -19.00
CA TRP A 416 17.84 23.63 -18.48
C TRP A 416 16.45 23.11 -18.09
N GLN A 417 15.56 23.95 -17.54
CA GLN A 417 14.19 23.57 -17.20
C GLN A 417 13.44 23.12 -18.46
N LYS A 418 13.56 23.88 -19.56
CA LYS A 418 12.98 23.52 -20.87
C LYS A 418 13.53 22.20 -21.39
N LYS A 419 14.84 21.97 -21.28
CA LYS A 419 15.50 20.74 -21.73
C LYS A 419 14.97 19.52 -20.96
N VAL A 420 14.92 19.58 -19.63
CA VAL A 420 14.43 18.49 -18.78
C VAL A 420 12.95 18.20 -19.08
N TYR A 421 12.10 19.24 -19.05
CA TYR A 421 10.68 19.09 -19.35
C TYR A 421 10.43 18.46 -20.73
N THR A 422 11.14 18.95 -21.76
CA THR A 422 10.97 18.45 -23.14
C THR A 422 11.47 17.01 -23.28
N ALA A 423 12.52 16.61 -22.56
CA ALA A 423 13.00 15.24 -22.58
C ALA A 423 11.95 14.27 -22.01
N VAL A 424 11.36 14.61 -20.86
CA VAL A 424 10.27 13.83 -20.25
C VAL A 424 9.05 13.80 -21.17
N LEU A 425 8.63 14.94 -21.71
CA LEU A 425 7.50 15.03 -22.63
C LEU A 425 7.68 14.15 -23.88
N LYS A 426 8.89 14.10 -24.45
CA LYS A 426 9.19 13.21 -25.59
C LYS A 426 9.03 11.74 -25.21
N GLY A 427 9.49 11.34 -24.03
CA GLY A 427 9.28 9.99 -23.51
C GLY A 427 7.81 9.66 -23.33
N PHE A 428 7.06 10.55 -22.68
CA PHE A 428 5.62 10.42 -22.45
C PHE A 428 4.83 10.29 -23.75
N LEU A 429 5.02 11.20 -24.71
CA LEU A 429 4.34 11.15 -26.02
C LEU A 429 4.70 9.89 -26.81
N ARG A 430 5.92 9.36 -26.65
CA ARG A 430 6.31 8.10 -27.28
C ARG A 430 5.61 6.89 -26.63
N GLY A 431 5.38 6.93 -25.32
CA GLY A 431 4.63 5.88 -24.60
C GLY A 431 3.14 5.85 -24.93
N LEU A 432 2.51 7.01 -25.20
CA LEU A 432 1.09 7.09 -25.53
C LEU A 432 0.72 6.58 -26.94
N ASN A 433 1.65 6.64 -27.89
CA ASN A 433 1.39 6.30 -29.30
C ASN A 433 1.63 4.80 -29.61
N PHE A 434 1.36 3.89 -28.67
CA PHE A 434 1.59 2.44 -28.84
C PHE A 434 0.34 1.66 -29.26
#